data_AF-A0A1B6D9T7-F1
#
_entry.id   AF-A0A1B6D9T7-F1
#
_cell.length_a   1.000
_cell.length_b   1.000
_cell.length_c   1.000
_cell.angle_alpha   90.00
_cell.angle_beta   90.00
_cell.angle_gamma   90.00
#
_symmetry.space_group_name_H-M   'P 1'
#
loop_
_entity.id
_entity.type
_entity.pdbx_description
1 polymer ?
#
loop_
_entity_poly.entity_id
_entity_poly.type
_entity_poly.pdbx_seq_one_letter_code
_entity_poly.pdbx_strand_id
1 'polypeptide(L)'
;VAVEWLANLQTKHASIVDSDQVKTWLNPWQLQNNYTNPMQIESLFKAFKDLELEWDSLESYIKKSLPEVYYDATINEWIGTLIHPLRERLKSLLKDACAQLANSS
;
A
#
# COMPACT_ATOMS: atom_id res chain seq x y z
N VAL A 1 1.67 -14.96 -15.20
CA VAL A 1 1.69 -13.48 -15.16
C VAL A 1 0.99 -12.91 -13.92
N ALA A 2 -0.31 -13.13 -13.69
CA ALA A 2 -1.01 -12.58 -12.51
C ALA A 2 -0.38 -12.95 -11.15
N VAL A 3 -0.11 -14.24 -10.92
CA VAL A 3 0.45 -14.75 -9.66
C VAL A 3 1.87 -14.24 -9.42
N GLU A 4 2.68 -14.19 -10.47
CA GLU A 4 4.05 -13.65 -10.41
C GLU A 4 4.03 -12.15 -10.10
N TRP A 5 3.16 -11.38 -10.76
CA TRP A 5 3.00 -9.96 -10.46
C TRP A 5 2.53 -9.75 -9.02
N LEU A 6 1.56 -10.53 -8.54
CA LEU A 6 1.13 -10.50 -7.15
C LEU A 6 2.30 -10.73 -6.18
N ALA A 7 3.09 -11.79 -6.38
CA ALA A 7 4.23 -12.10 -5.51
C ALA A 7 5.30 -10.99 -5.50
N ASN A 8 5.61 -10.44 -6.68
CA ASN A 8 6.55 -9.32 -6.81
C ASN A 8 6.02 -8.06 -6.10
N LEU A 9 4.74 -7.74 -6.27
CA LEU A 9 4.12 -6.58 -5.65
C LEU A 9 4.00 -6.74 -4.12
N GLN A 10 3.74 -7.94 -3.62
CA GLN A 10 3.79 -8.24 -2.18
C GLN A 10 5.19 -8.00 -1.60
N THR A 11 6.23 -8.45 -2.31
CA THR A 11 7.62 -8.25 -1.90
C THR A 11 7.99 -6.77 -1.87
N LYS A 12 7.60 -6.01 -2.91
CA LYS A 12 7.78 -4.56 -2.98
C LYS A 12 6.98 -3.82 -1.92
N HIS A 13 5.75 -4.25 -1.64
CA HIS A 13 4.91 -3.67 -0.60
C HIS A 13 5.60 -3.82 0.76
N ALA A 14 6.02 -5.03 1.13
CA ALA A 14 6.70 -5.28 2.39
C ALA A 14 7.99 -4.44 2.53
N SER A 15 8.80 -4.36 1.46
CA SER A 15 10.05 -3.58 1.52
C SER A 15 9.86 -2.09 1.75
N ILE A 16 8.70 -1.53 1.36
CA ILE A 16 8.35 -0.12 1.56
C ILE A 16 7.61 0.08 2.90
N VAL A 17 6.54 -0.68 3.12
CA VAL A 17 5.62 -0.53 4.26
C VAL A 17 6.28 -0.93 5.58
N ASP A 18 7.15 -1.93 5.56
CA ASP A 18 7.89 -2.38 6.75
C ASP A 18 9.30 -1.80 6.84
N SER A 19 9.62 -0.80 6.00
CA SER A 19 10.92 -0.13 6.00
C SER A 19 11.18 0.60 7.32
N ASP A 20 12.47 0.75 7.63
CA ASP A 20 12.88 1.52 8.81
C ASP A 20 12.48 3.00 8.72
N GLN A 21 12.32 3.54 7.51
CA GLN A 21 11.80 4.90 7.32
C GLN A 21 10.36 5.02 7.81
N VAL A 22 9.50 4.05 7.51
CA VAL A 22 8.12 4.03 8.02
C VAL A 22 8.11 3.87 9.54
N LYS A 23 8.91 2.94 10.08
CA LYS A 23 9.03 2.74 11.54
C LYS A 23 9.61 3.97 12.25
N THR A 24 10.45 4.75 11.57
CA THR A 24 11.08 5.95 12.14
C THR A 24 10.14 7.16 12.08
N TRP A 25 9.56 7.44 10.92
CA TRP A 25 8.84 8.71 10.68
C TRP A 25 7.33 8.62 10.87
N LEU A 26 6.74 7.43 10.77
CA LEU A 26 5.30 7.19 10.89
C LEU A 26 4.96 6.31 12.10
N ASN A 27 5.85 6.19 13.09
CA ASN A 27 5.44 5.54 14.33
C ASN A 27 4.44 6.39 15.12
N PRO A 28 3.61 5.77 15.97
CA PRO A 28 2.54 6.47 16.66
C PRO A 28 3.01 7.65 17.51
N TRP A 29 4.17 7.55 18.16
CA TRP A 29 4.68 8.62 19.02
C TRP A 29 5.09 9.85 18.20
N GLN A 30 5.77 9.66 17.07
CA GLN A 30 6.14 10.75 16.16
C GLN A 30 4.91 11.46 15.59
N LEU A 31 3.91 10.68 15.16
CA LEU A 31 2.66 11.21 14.61
C LEU A 31 1.88 12.04 15.63
N GLN A 32 1.78 11.57 16.87
CA GLN A 32 1.04 12.25 17.94
C GLN A 32 1.69 13.57 18.38
N ASN A 33 3.02 13.68 18.26
CA ASN A 33 3.77 14.87 18.68
C ASN A 33 4.14 15.80 17.52
N ASN A 34 3.77 15.46 16.28
CA ASN A 34 4.16 16.16 15.06
C ASN A 34 5.69 16.35 14.93
N TYR A 35 6.47 15.36 15.37
CA TYR A 35 7.94 15.38 15.31
C TYR A 35 8.47 14.70 14.04
N THR A 36 7.74 14.86 12.94
CA THR A 36 8.08 14.29 11.65
C THR A 36 8.96 15.23 10.83
N ASN A 37 9.66 14.70 9.81
CA ASN A 37 10.37 15.52 8.83
C ASN A 37 9.53 15.60 7.55
N PRO A 38 9.00 16.78 7.17
CA PRO A 38 8.10 16.92 6.01
C PRO A 38 8.67 16.36 4.70
N MET A 39 9.98 16.53 4.45
CA MET A 39 10.61 15.98 3.25
C MET A 39 10.62 14.44 3.24
N GLN A 40 10.79 13.83 4.41
CA GLN A 40 10.76 12.37 4.55
C GLN A 40 9.33 11.85 4.40
N ILE A 41 8.35 12.55 4.98
CA ILE A 41 6.94 12.21 4.82
C ILE A 41 6.49 12.35 3.37
N GLU A 42 6.91 13.39 2.65
CA GLU A 42 6.57 13.59 1.24
C GLU A 42 7.15 12.46 0.35
N SER A 43 8.39 12.06 0.61
CA SER A 43 9.04 10.94 -0.08
C SER A 43 8.28 9.62 0.14
N LEU A 44 7.92 9.32 1.38
CA LEU A 44 7.12 8.14 1.73
C LEU A 44 5.72 8.20 1.11
N PHE A 45 5.06 9.37 1.16
CA PHE A 45 3.74 9.57 0.58
C PHE A 45 3.72 9.27 -0.92
N LYS A 46 4.72 9.75 -1.66
CA LYS A 46 4.87 9.44 -3.09
C LYS A 46 5.05 7.94 -3.32
N ALA A 47 5.95 7.30 -2.57
CA ALA A 47 6.17 5.84 -2.68
C ALA A 47 4.90 5.04 -2.39
N PHE A 48 4.10 5.46 -1.40
CA PHE A 48 2.82 4.84 -1.10
C PHE A 48 1.78 5.04 -2.20
N LYS A 49 1.74 6.22 -2.83
CA LYS A 49 0.84 6.49 -3.96
C LYS A 49 1.18 5.66 -5.19
N ASP A 50 2.46 5.52 -5.51
CA ASP A 50 2.91 4.65 -6.59
C ASP A 50 2.52 3.19 -6.32
N LEU A 51 2.68 2.73 -5.07
CA LEU A 51 2.27 1.40 -4.65
C LEU A 51 0.75 1.20 -4.70
N GLU A 52 -0.04 2.21 -4.31
CA GLU A 52 -1.51 2.18 -4.37
C GLU A 52 -2.00 2.01 -5.82
N LEU A 53 -1.42 2.76 -6.77
CA LEU A 53 -1.72 2.65 -8.19
C LEU A 53 -1.37 1.28 -8.78
N GLU A 54 -0.25 0.68 -8.35
CA GLU A 54 0.13 -0.66 -8.78
C GLU A 54 -0.84 -1.73 -8.26
N TRP A 55 -1.31 -1.60 -7.01
CA TRP A 55 -2.34 -2.49 -6.46
C TRP A 55 -3.67 -2.38 -7.21
N ASP A 56 -4.11 -1.16 -7.54
CA ASP A 56 -5.31 -0.94 -8.36
C ASP A 56 -5.19 -1.58 -9.74
N SER A 57 -4.01 -1.47 -10.34
CA SER A 57 -3.71 -2.05 -11.65
C SER A 57 -3.74 -3.58 -11.60
N LEU A 58 -3.12 -4.19 -10.58
CA LEU A 58 -3.12 -5.64 -10.40
C LEU A 58 -4.52 -6.18 -10.12
N GLU A 59 -5.28 -5.54 -9.23
CA GLU A 59 -6.65 -5.97 -8.91
C GLU A 59 -7.56 -5.89 -10.13
N SER A 60 -7.45 -4.80 -10.90
CA SER A 60 -8.19 -4.62 -12.16
C SER A 60 -7.81 -5.69 -13.19
N TYR A 61 -6.52 -6.00 -13.31
CA TYR A 61 -6.04 -7.07 -14.18
C TYR A 61 -6.57 -8.44 -13.74
N ILE A 62 -6.54 -8.74 -12.44
CA ILE A 62 -7.05 -10.01 -11.91
C ILE A 62 -8.54 -10.16 -12.21
N LYS A 63 -9.34 -9.13 -11.92
CA LYS A 63 -10.79 -9.12 -12.19
C LYS A 63 -11.13 -9.27 -13.67
N LYS A 64 -10.27 -8.81 -14.57
CA LYS A 64 -10.50 -8.86 -16.03
C LYS A 64 -10.00 -10.16 -16.65
N SER A 65 -8.87 -10.69 -16.22
CA SER A 65 -8.16 -11.77 -16.90
C SER A 65 -8.33 -13.15 -16.27
N LEU A 66 -8.60 -13.24 -14.97
CA LEU A 66 -8.81 -14.55 -14.32
C LEU A 66 -10.19 -15.19 -14.54
N PRO A 67 -11.29 -14.49 -14.89
CA PRO A 67 -12.57 -15.13 -15.18
C PRO A 67 -12.53 -16.14 -16.34
N GLU A 68 -11.49 -16.11 -17.19
CA GLU A 68 -11.30 -17.09 -18.26
C GLU A 68 -10.91 -18.48 -17.75
N VAL A 69 -10.39 -18.58 -16.52
CA VAL A 69 -9.79 -19.81 -15.97
C VAL A 69 -10.37 -20.17 -14.59
N TYR A 70 -10.83 -19.18 -13.83
CA TYR A 70 -11.31 -19.35 -12.46
C TYR A 70 -12.74 -18.84 -12.29
N TYR A 71 -13.47 -19.43 -11.36
CA TYR A 71 -14.78 -18.95 -10.94
C TYR A 71 -14.66 -17.65 -10.15
N ASP A 72 -15.68 -16.79 -10.25
CA ASP A 72 -15.77 -15.52 -9.52
C ASP A 72 -15.55 -15.69 -8.02
N ALA A 73 -16.04 -16.77 -7.42
CA ALA A 73 -15.83 -17.06 -6.00
C ALA A 73 -14.34 -17.16 -5.63
N THR A 74 -13.54 -17.85 -6.45
CA THR A 74 -12.09 -17.98 -6.25
C THR A 74 -11.37 -16.65 -6.46
N ILE A 75 -11.77 -15.89 -7.48
CA ILE A 75 -11.19 -14.56 -7.75
C ILE A 75 -11.48 -13.61 -6.58
N ASN A 76 -12.71 -13.61 -6.08
CA ASN A 76 -13.12 -12.81 -4.92
C ASN A 76 -12.38 -13.23 -3.65
N GLU A 77 -12.21 -14.53 -3.42
CA GLU A 77 -11.42 -15.05 -2.30
C GLU A 77 -9.97 -14.55 -2.38
N TRP A 78 -9.32 -14.66 -3.53
CA TRP A 78 -7.93 -14.22 -3.71
C TRP A 78 -7.76 -12.72 -3.47
N ILE A 79 -8.65 -11.90 -4.03
CA ILE A 79 -8.63 -10.44 -3.81
C ILE A 79 -8.86 -10.14 -2.33
N GLY A 80 -9.86 -10.78 -1.72
CA GLY A 80 -10.24 -10.56 -0.33
C GLY A 80 -9.16 -10.97 0.68
N THR A 81 -8.40 -12.03 0.38
CA THR A 81 -7.43 -12.61 1.31
C THR A 81 -6.00 -12.18 1.05
N LEU A 82 -5.62 -11.94 -0.21
CA LEU A 82 -4.23 -11.67 -0.61
C LEU A 82 -3.96 -10.20 -0.95
N ILE A 83 -4.99 -9.43 -1.34
CA ILE A 83 -4.84 -8.03 -1.79
C ILE A 83 -5.38 -7.07 -0.74
N HIS A 84 -6.65 -7.21 -0.34
CA HIS A 84 -7.32 -6.25 0.54
C HIS A 84 -6.55 -5.95 1.85
N PRO A 85 -6.03 -6.93 2.61
CA PRO A 85 -5.34 -6.63 3.87
C PRO A 85 -4.11 -5.74 3.68
N LEU A 86 -3.35 -5.96 2.60
CA LEU A 86 -2.16 -5.16 2.27
C LEU A 86 -2.52 -3.73 1.87
N ARG A 87 -3.63 -3.57 1.13
CA ARG A 87 -4.17 -2.28 0.74
C ARG A 87 -4.70 -1.49 1.92
N GLU A 88 -5.40 -2.11 2.87
CA GLU A 88 -5.90 -1.42 4.06
C GLU A 88 -4.76 -0.86 4.92
N ARG A 89 -3.68 -1.64 5.09
CA ARG A 89 -2.47 -1.14 5.77
C ARG A 89 -1.86 0.06 5.05
N LEU A 90 -1.75 -0.01 3.72
CA LEU A 90 -1.22 1.08 2.90
C LEU A 90 -2.09 2.36 2.99
N LYS A 91 -3.42 2.21 2.95
CA LYS A 91 -4.38 3.33 3.10
C LYS A 91 -4.22 4.04 4.45
N SER A 92 -4.01 3.29 5.53
CA SER A 92 -3.73 3.87 6.84
C SER A 92 -2.48 4.75 6.81
N LEU A 93 -1.39 4.24 6.24
CA LEU A 93 -0.13 4.99 6.14
C LEU A 93 -0.24 6.23 5.24
N LEU A 94 -0.98 6.14 4.13
CA LEU A 94 -1.30 7.28 3.28
C LEU A 94 -2.06 8.37 4.02
N LYS A 95 -3.05 7.97 4.83
CA LYS A 95 -3.83 8.91 5.65
C LYS A 95 -2.94 9.60 6.68
N ASP A 96 -2.08 8.85 7.37
CA ASP A 96 -1.16 9.40 8.37
C ASP A 96 -0.16 10.37 7.73
N ALA A 97 0.45 9.99 6.62
CA ALA A 97 1.38 10.83 5.87
C ALA A 97 0.70 12.11 5.34
N CYS A 98 -0.52 12.00 4.79
CA CYS A 98 -1.30 13.14 4.32
C CYS A 98 -1.63 14.13 5.46
N ALA A 99 -2.03 13.63 6.62
CA ALA A 99 -2.30 14.46 7.79
C ALA A 99 -1.05 15.23 8.26
N GLN A 100 0.12 14.57 8.26
CA GLN A 100 1.38 15.22 8.64
C GLN A 100 1.80 16.32 7.65
N LEU A 101 1.61 16.10 6.34
CA LEU A 101 1.90 17.12 5.32
C LEU A 101 0.95 18.32 5.43
N ALA A 102 -0.33 18.08 5.72
CA ALA A 102 -1.31 19.14 5.92
C ALA A 102 -1.00 20.01 7.16
N ASN A 103 -0.47 19.41 8.23
CA ASN A 103 -0.05 20.13 9.44
C ASN A 103 1.27 20.91 9.26
N SER A 104 2.03 20.62 8.21
CA SER A 104 3.34 21.22 7.94
C SER A 104 3.27 22.38 6.93
N SER A 105 2.08 22.64 6.36
CA SER A 105 1.82 23.68 5.35
C SER A 105 1.15 24.90 5.99
#